data_AF-A0A662BSJ9-F1
#
_entry.id   AF-A0A662BSJ9-F1
#
_cell.length_a   1.000
_cell.length_b   1.000
_cell.length_c   1.000
_cell.angle_alpha   90.00
_cell.angle_beta   90.00
_cell.angle_gamma   90.00
#
_symmetry.space_group_name_H-M   'P 1'
#
loop_
_entity.id
_entity.type
_entity.pdbx_description
1 polymer ?
#
loop_
_entity_poly.entity_id
_entity_poly.type
_entity_poly.pdbx_seq_one_letter_code
_entity_poly.pdbx_strand_id
1 'polypeptide(L)'
;TRKYMDMYYREEYKHGLSQNPEFVTLSRSIDRKSLHPEGFAPFDAAPVNWVGDQKHTWEETETTNTKEAGSDDLVMEGEKGIGMALTHIMQSAELGYNIIGSDIAGFSGNTIPPRLYMRWTQFSTFCGLFMNGGHAERRLWKRTKQELEVIRKFSWLHNELVPYMYHYVVTAHNGGRILQTPLSKGKYQYMFGDDLLVAPIYVDSQNKDVYLPKGKWRYFFNDKEVFEGKQKINKDFLLDEFPVFVKEGAIIPMNIERDYSGFGTEENMGKITFVIYPDKENSFDFYHLDKPDVKTTLSYKRTETELIIDIKGSELAHILNIHLSEKPNSISKSGKELQEGIDWFYDTAKQKLNIKTEDSQNCKYIIK
;
A
#
# COMPACT_ATOMS: atom_id res chain seq x y z
N THR A 1 -6.04 -8.91 33.75
CA THR A 1 -5.99 -9.42 32.36
C THR A 1 -5.14 -8.52 31.47
N ARG A 2 -5.42 -7.21 31.29
CA ARG A 2 -4.59 -6.27 30.50
C ARG A 2 -3.08 -6.29 30.83
N LYS A 3 -2.72 -6.13 32.11
CA LYS A 3 -1.31 -6.14 32.55
C LYS A 3 -0.55 -7.42 32.13
N TYR A 4 -1.23 -8.57 32.19
CA TYR A 4 -0.63 -9.83 31.76
C TYR A 4 -0.40 -9.86 30.25
N MET A 5 -1.38 -9.45 29.44
CA MET A 5 -1.24 -9.40 27.97
C MET A 5 -0.12 -8.45 27.54
N ASP A 6 -0.06 -7.26 28.17
CA ASP A 6 1.03 -6.31 27.98
C ASP A 6 2.40 -6.91 28.25
N MET A 7 2.53 -7.57 29.40
CA MET A 7 3.78 -8.22 29.79
C MET A 7 4.12 -9.36 28.82
N TYR A 8 3.15 -10.18 28.42
CA TYR A 8 3.35 -11.26 27.47
C TYR A 8 3.94 -10.74 26.15
N TYR A 9 3.30 -9.76 25.51
CA TYR A 9 3.78 -9.22 24.23
C TYR A 9 5.13 -8.51 24.36
N ARG A 10 5.33 -7.71 25.41
CA ARG A 10 6.61 -6.99 25.63
C ARG A 10 7.76 -7.94 25.92
N GLU A 11 7.56 -8.94 26.77
CA GLU A 11 8.62 -9.89 27.11
C GLU A 11 8.93 -10.83 25.95
N GLU A 12 7.92 -11.27 25.18
CA GLU A 12 8.14 -12.02 23.94
C GLU A 12 8.94 -11.20 22.93
N TYR A 13 8.56 -9.94 22.71
CA TYR A 13 9.26 -9.07 21.77
C TYR A 13 10.72 -8.80 22.19
N LYS A 14 10.95 -8.48 23.47
CA LYS A 14 12.30 -8.31 24.01
C LYS A 14 13.12 -9.60 23.93
N HIS A 15 12.53 -10.74 24.25
CA HIS A 15 13.21 -12.02 24.17
C HIS A 15 13.62 -12.32 22.74
N GLY A 16 12.70 -12.19 21.77
CA GLY A 16 13.00 -12.38 20.35
C GLY A 16 14.11 -11.46 19.85
N LEU A 17 14.09 -10.18 20.22
CA LEU A 17 15.15 -9.22 19.89
C LEU A 17 16.52 -9.61 20.46
N SER A 18 16.56 -10.26 21.64
CA SER A 18 17.80 -10.79 22.22
C SER A 18 18.38 -11.97 21.45
N GLN A 19 17.57 -12.68 20.65
CA GLN A 19 17.98 -13.82 19.84
C GLN A 19 18.27 -13.42 18.39
N ASN A 20 17.49 -12.47 17.85
CA ASN A 20 17.65 -11.92 16.50
C ASN A 20 17.32 -10.42 16.53
N PRO A 21 18.27 -9.51 16.22
CA PRO A 21 18.03 -8.07 16.22
C PRO A 21 16.98 -7.62 15.18
N GLU A 22 16.69 -8.44 14.17
CA GLU A 22 15.64 -8.20 13.17
C GLU A 22 14.29 -8.85 13.55
N PHE A 23 14.16 -9.39 14.76
CA PHE A 23 12.95 -10.05 15.21
C PHE A 23 11.76 -9.08 15.23
N VAL A 24 10.61 -9.56 14.77
CA VAL A 24 9.33 -8.85 14.81
C VAL A 24 8.25 -9.79 15.32
N THR A 25 7.31 -9.28 16.11
CA THR A 25 6.10 -10.02 16.47
C THR A 25 4.99 -9.74 15.47
N LEU A 26 4.28 -10.79 15.08
CA LEU A 26 2.95 -10.67 14.49
C LEU A 26 1.94 -10.71 15.62
N SER A 27 1.38 -9.55 15.96
CA SER A 27 0.51 -9.37 17.11
C SER A 27 -0.95 -9.19 16.69
N ARG A 28 -1.89 -9.44 17.60
CA ARG A 28 -3.28 -9.06 17.36
C ARG A 28 -3.48 -7.60 17.75
N SER A 29 -4.10 -6.83 16.86
CA SER A 29 -4.53 -5.45 17.10
C SER A 29 -6.00 -5.44 17.56
N ILE A 30 -6.92 -4.90 16.76
CA ILE A 30 -8.36 -5.08 17.00
C ILE A 30 -8.83 -6.38 16.36
N ASP A 31 -9.47 -7.21 17.17
CA ASP A 31 -10.13 -8.45 16.76
C ASP A 31 -11.55 -8.54 17.34
N ARG A 32 -11.76 -8.01 18.55
CA ARG A 32 -13.08 -7.84 19.17
C ARG A 32 -13.12 -6.55 19.97
N LYS A 33 -13.55 -5.46 19.33
CA LYS A 33 -13.58 -4.11 19.95
C LYS A 33 -14.41 -4.06 21.24
N SER A 34 -15.41 -4.92 21.41
CA SER A 34 -16.22 -5.02 22.64
C SER A 34 -15.47 -5.61 23.83
N LEU A 35 -14.48 -6.48 23.59
CA LEU A 35 -13.70 -7.14 24.65
C LEU A 35 -12.41 -6.37 24.97
N HIS A 36 -11.75 -5.88 23.92
CA HIS A 36 -10.48 -5.14 24.01
C HIS A 36 -10.58 -3.88 23.15
N PRO A 37 -11.35 -2.86 23.58
CA PRO A 37 -11.49 -1.60 22.85
C PRO A 37 -10.16 -0.85 22.69
N GLU A 38 -9.18 -1.14 23.54
CA GLU A 38 -7.81 -0.62 23.49
C GLU A 38 -6.87 -1.40 22.56
N GLY A 39 -7.33 -2.50 21.95
CA GLY A 39 -6.51 -3.42 21.17
C GLY A 39 -5.87 -4.53 22.02
N PHE A 40 -5.49 -5.65 21.40
CA PHE A 40 -4.97 -6.83 22.12
C PHE A 40 -3.50 -6.66 22.53
N ALA A 41 -2.61 -6.25 21.63
CA ALA A 41 -1.18 -6.06 21.93
C ALA A 41 -0.83 -4.58 22.16
N PRO A 42 0.06 -4.24 23.10
CA PRO A 42 0.46 -2.85 23.26
C PRO A 42 1.32 -2.38 22.06
N PHE A 43 1.17 -1.11 21.65
CA PHE A 43 1.81 -0.58 20.43
C PHE A 43 3.34 -0.74 20.40
N ASP A 44 4.00 -0.63 21.56
CA ASP A 44 5.45 -0.76 21.71
C ASP A 44 5.98 -2.20 21.55
N ALA A 45 5.08 -3.18 21.41
CA ALA A 45 5.42 -4.58 21.14
C ALA A 45 4.57 -5.19 20.01
N ALA A 46 4.02 -4.34 19.13
CA ALA A 46 3.14 -4.73 18.03
C ALA A 46 3.59 -4.13 16.68
N PRO A 47 4.82 -4.42 16.21
CA PRO A 47 5.37 -3.87 14.98
C PRO A 47 4.57 -4.28 13.74
N VAL A 48 4.00 -5.50 13.73
CA VAL A 48 3.13 -6.02 12.67
C VAL A 48 1.86 -6.57 13.30
N ASN A 49 0.71 -6.28 12.68
CA ASN A 49 -0.59 -6.52 13.25
C ASN A 49 -1.49 -7.33 12.32
N TRP A 50 -2.09 -8.37 12.89
CA TRP A 50 -3.11 -9.17 12.26
C TRP A 50 -4.47 -8.89 12.91
N VAL A 51 -5.51 -8.78 12.10
CA VAL A 51 -6.90 -8.63 12.54
C VAL A 51 -7.71 -9.88 12.27
N GLY A 52 -8.82 -10.05 12.98
CA GLY A 52 -9.77 -11.12 12.70
C GLY A 52 -10.48 -10.96 11.36
N ASP A 53 -10.54 -12.05 10.60
CA ASP A 53 -11.16 -12.16 9.28
C ASP A 53 -12.01 -13.44 9.07
N GLN A 54 -11.78 -14.47 9.89
CA GLN A 54 -12.53 -15.70 10.21
C GLN A 54 -13.20 -16.52 9.09
N LYS A 55 -13.91 -15.95 8.12
CA LYS A 55 -14.65 -16.70 7.11
C LYS A 55 -14.24 -16.33 5.68
N HIS A 56 -14.31 -17.31 4.77
CA HIS A 56 -14.19 -17.11 3.32
C HIS A 56 -15.46 -16.51 2.68
N THR A 57 -15.96 -15.39 3.22
CA THR A 57 -17.21 -14.74 2.78
C THR A 57 -17.03 -13.25 2.47
N TRP A 58 -17.96 -12.72 1.68
CA TRP A 58 -18.15 -11.28 1.51
C TRP A 58 -18.82 -10.66 2.75
N GLU A 59 -19.03 -9.34 2.73
CA GLU A 59 -19.71 -8.61 3.81
C GLU A 59 -21.19 -9.04 4.02
N GLU A 60 -21.89 -9.43 2.96
CA GLU A 60 -23.30 -9.81 3.05
C GLU A 60 -23.53 -11.31 2.99
N THR A 61 -24.51 -11.75 3.79
CA THR A 61 -25.04 -13.11 3.93
C THR A 61 -24.20 -14.06 4.77
N GLU A 62 -24.42 -14.03 6.09
CA GLU A 62 -24.71 -15.23 6.88
C GLU A 62 -24.94 -14.82 8.36
N THR A 63 -26.11 -14.24 8.63
CA THR A 63 -26.80 -14.54 9.90
C THR A 63 -27.31 -15.98 9.82
N THR A 64 -26.41 -16.95 9.68
CA THR A 64 -26.73 -18.35 9.91
C THR A 64 -26.68 -18.55 11.42
N ASN A 65 -27.87 -18.60 12.03
CA ASN A 65 -28.10 -19.15 13.37
C ASN A 65 -27.86 -20.68 13.41
N THR A 66 -26.90 -21.19 12.63
CA THR A 66 -26.50 -22.59 12.66
C THR A 66 -25.12 -22.63 13.29
N LYS A 67 -25.06 -23.08 14.55
CA LYS A 67 -23.83 -23.62 15.12
C LYS A 67 -23.37 -24.74 14.18
N GLU A 68 -22.25 -24.57 13.50
CA GLU A 68 -21.56 -25.72 12.91
C GLU A 68 -21.17 -26.64 14.07
N ALA A 69 -21.74 -27.83 14.10
CA ALA A 69 -21.43 -28.82 15.12
C ALA A 69 -19.99 -29.32 14.90
N GLY A 70 -19.09 -28.93 15.80
CA GLY A 70 -17.68 -29.39 15.79
C GLY A 70 -16.63 -28.30 15.64
N SER A 71 -16.99 -27.01 15.49
CA SER A 71 -16.02 -25.93 15.65
C SER A 71 -15.99 -25.48 17.12
N ASP A 72 -14.91 -25.77 17.84
CA ASP A 72 -14.61 -25.11 19.13
C ASP A 72 -14.35 -23.60 18.95
N ASP A 73 -14.33 -23.11 17.70
CA ASP A 73 -14.38 -21.69 17.38
C ASP A 73 -15.77 -21.12 17.72
N LEU A 74 -15.83 -20.50 18.89
CA LEU A 74 -16.94 -19.69 19.41
C LEU A 74 -17.60 -18.87 18.29
N VAL A 75 -18.72 -19.38 17.78
CA VAL A 75 -19.54 -18.81 16.71
C VAL A 75 -19.83 -17.32 16.99
N MET A 76 -19.27 -16.46 16.15
CA MET A 76 -19.31 -15.00 16.27
C MET A 76 -20.68 -14.45 15.79
N GLU A 77 -21.34 -13.64 16.61
CA GLU A 77 -22.42 -12.73 16.17
C GLU A 77 -21.79 -11.44 15.60
N GLY A 78 -22.03 -11.10 14.33
CA GLY A 78 -21.48 -9.89 13.67
C GLY A 78 -21.17 -10.04 12.17
N GLU A 79 -20.60 -9.00 11.55
CA GLU A 79 -20.00 -9.03 10.20
C GLU A 79 -18.95 -10.17 10.15
N LYS A 80 -18.88 -10.92 9.05
CA LYS A 80 -17.92 -12.01 8.84
C LYS A 80 -17.18 -11.82 7.52
N GLY A 81 -15.98 -12.37 7.40
CA GLY A 81 -15.20 -12.28 6.17
C GLY A 81 -14.66 -10.87 5.91
N ILE A 82 -14.66 -10.43 4.66
CA ILE A 82 -13.91 -9.22 4.24
C ILE A 82 -14.40 -7.95 4.91
N GLY A 83 -15.71 -7.82 5.17
CA GLY A 83 -16.28 -6.67 5.87
C GLY A 83 -15.71 -6.53 7.29
N MET A 84 -15.63 -7.64 8.03
CA MET A 84 -15.06 -7.66 9.37
C MET A 84 -13.57 -7.30 9.36
N ALA A 85 -12.80 -7.86 8.43
CA ALA A 85 -11.38 -7.53 8.30
C ALA A 85 -11.17 -6.04 8.00
N LEU A 86 -11.96 -5.47 7.09
CA LEU A 86 -11.94 -4.04 6.80
C LEU A 86 -12.30 -3.21 8.03
N THR A 87 -13.40 -3.55 8.72
CA THR A 87 -13.82 -2.89 9.97
C THR A 87 -12.69 -2.89 11.00
N HIS A 88 -12.08 -4.05 11.25
CA HIS A 88 -11.01 -4.18 12.24
C HIS A 88 -9.70 -3.49 11.83
N ILE A 89 -9.35 -3.50 10.54
CA ILE A 89 -8.20 -2.74 10.03
C ILE A 89 -8.41 -1.25 10.25
N MET A 90 -9.58 -0.70 9.89
CA MET A 90 -9.87 0.72 10.11
C MET A 90 -9.83 1.08 11.59
N GLN A 91 -10.45 0.27 12.46
CA GLN A 91 -10.43 0.49 13.90
C GLN A 91 -9.03 0.39 14.51
N SER A 92 -8.19 -0.52 14.02
CA SER A 92 -6.80 -0.66 14.46
C SER A 92 -5.98 0.56 14.04
N ALA A 93 -6.18 1.04 12.82
CA ALA A 93 -5.55 2.25 12.32
C ALA A 93 -5.97 3.50 13.13
N GLU A 94 -7.26 3.66 13.43
CA GLU A 94 -7.76 4.76 14.29
C GLU A 94 -7.12 4.78 15.68
N LEU A 95 -6.74 3.61 16.21
CA LEU A 95 -6.04 3.49 17.49
C LEU A 95 -4.54 3.79 17.41
N GLY A 96 -3.95 3.75 16.23
CA GLY A 96 -2.52 4.00 16.00
C GLY A 96 -1.68 2.76 15.69
N TYR A 97 -2.29 1.59 15.48
CA TYR A 97 -1.54 0.47 14.88
C TYR A 97 -1.16 0.85 13.44
N ASN A 98 0.08 0.53 13.05
CA ASN A 98 0.64 1.03 11.79
C ASN A 98 0.60 -0.03 10.68
N ILE A 99 1.36 -1.10 10.84
CA ILE A 99 1.42 -2.21 9.88
C ILE A 99 0.33 -3.20 10.25
N ILE A 100 -0.79 -3.15 9.52
CA ILE A 100 -1.99 -3.96 9.79
C ILE A 100 -2.36 -4.73 8.52
N GLY A 101 -2.90 -5.94 8.68
CA GLY A 101 -3.52 -6.72 7.61
C GLY A 101 -4.32 -7.90 8.16
N SER A 102 -4.77 -8.78 7.27
CA SER A 102 -5.50 -10.00 7.60
C SER A 102 -4.96 -11.18 6.78
N ASP A 103 -5.44 -12.39 7.05
CA ASP A 103 -5.33 -13.46 6.07
C ASP A 103 -6.14 -13.09 4.82
N ILE A 104 -5.48 -13.13 3.67
CA ILE A 104 -6.16 -12.95 2.40
C ILE A 104 -7.25 -14.02 2.28
N ALA A 105 -8.47 -13.61 1.94
CA ALA A 105 -9.64 -14.47 1.86
C ALA A 105 -10.15 -15.08 3.19
N GLY A 106 -9.65 -14.65 4.36
CA GLY A 106 -10.13 -15.08 5.68
C GLY A 106 -9.52 -16.37 6.20
N PHE A 107 -9.56 -16.56 7.52
CA PHE A 107 -8.87 -17.66 8.21
C PHE A 107 -9.50 -19.05 8.07
N SER A 108 -10.81 -19.22 8.33
CA SER A 108 -11.47 -20.53 8.39
C SER A 108 -12.46 -20.79 7.26
N GLY A 109 -12.56 -22.06 6.89
CA GLY A 109 -13.48 -22.60 5.88
C GLY A 109 -12.81 -23.65 5.01
N ASN A 110 -13.63 -24.34 4.21
CA ASN A 110 -13.16 -25.44 3.35
C ASN A 110 -12.85 -24.99 1.92
N THR A 111 -13.55 -23.96 1.43
CA THR A 111 -13.47 -23.50 0.04
C THR A 111 -13.38 -21.98 0.00
N ILE A 112 -12.42 -21.46 -0.75
CA ILE A 112 -12.24 -20.02 -0.99
C ILE A 112 -12.88 -19.64 -2.34
N PRO A 113 -13.91 -18.77 -2.38
CA PRO A 113 -14.44 -18.26 -3.63
C PRO A 113 -13.37 -17.51 -4.45
N PRO A 114 -13.17 -17.81 -5.75
CA PRO A 114 -12.11 -17.19 -6.56
C PRO A 114 -12.15 -15.66 -6.60
N ARG A 115 -13.34 -15.07 -6.78
CA ARG A 115 -13.52 -13.61 -6.83
C ARG A 115 -13.20 -12.94 -5.49
N LEU A 116 -13.57 -13.57 -4.38
CA LEU A 116 -13.23 -13.10 -3.04
C LEU A 116 -11.70 -13.11 -2.86
N TYR A 117 -11.02 -14.18 -3.25
CA TYR A 117 -9.57 -14.26 -3.15
C TYR A 117 -8.88 -13.14 -3.95
N MET A 118 -9.29 -12.93 -5.20
CA MET A 118 -8.75 -11.85 -6.03
C MET A 118 -8.99 -10.48 -5.40
N ARG A 119 -10.22 -10.16 -4.98
CA ARG A 119 -10.52 -8.84 -4.37
C ARG A 119 -9.82 -8.61 -3.04
N TRP A 120 -9.72 -9.64 -2.20
CA TRP A 120 -9.03 -9.53 -0.92
C TRP A 120 -7.51 -9.44 -1.10
N THR A 121 -6.96 -10.09 -2.13
CA THR A 121 -5.55 -9.92 -2.52
C THR A 121 -5.30 -8.47 -2.94
N GLN A 122 -6.14 -7.91 -3.81
CA GLN A 122 -6.05 -6.52 -4.24
C GLN A 122 -6.12 -5.53 -3.08
N PHE A 123 -7.03 -5.78 -2.13
CA PHE A 123 -7.11 -5.00 -0.89
C PHE A 123 -5.83 -5.12 -0.05
N SER A 124 -5.32 -6.34 0.13
CA SER A 124 -4.15 -6.61 0.97
C SER A 124 -2.86 -6.02 0.40
N THR A 125 -2.80 -5.79 -0.92
CA THR A 125 -1.70 -5.03 -1.55
C THR A 125 -1.50 -3.66 -0.92
N PHE A 126 -2.60 -3.02 -0.49
CA PHE A 126 -2.59 -1.71 0.14
C PHE A 126 -2.85 -1.79 1.66
N CYS A 127 -2.47 -2.91 2.27
CA CYS A 127 -2.31 -3.07 3.70
C CYS A 127 -0.83 -3.06 4.06
N GLY A 128 -0.48 -2.83 5.32
CA GLY A 128 0.91 -2.96 5.77
C GLY A 128 1.38 -4.42 5.82
N LEU A 129 0.46 -5.36 6.06
CA LEU A 129 0.72 -6.80 6.07
C LEU A 129 -0.03 -7.46 4.91
N PHE A 130 0.71 -8.14 4.03
CA PHE A 130 0.17 -9.01 2.98
C PHE A 130 0.42 -10.47 3.35
N MET A 131 -0.63 -11.18 3.79
CA MET A 131 -0.49 -12.55 4.28
C MET A 131 -1.42 -13.51 3.56
N ASN A 132 -0.85 -14.53 2.91
CA ASN A 132 -1.60 -15.66 2.37
C ASN A 132 -1.58 -16.83 3.36
N GLY A 133 -2.27 -16.69 4.49
CA GLY A 133 -2.41 -17.70 5.55
C GLY A 133 -3.87 -18.14 5.75
N GLY A 134 -4.10 -19.11 6.64
CA GLY A 134 -5.43 -19.67 6.91
C GLY A 134 -5.70 -21.01 6.21
N HIS A 135 -6.92 -21.51 6.38
CA HIS A 135 -7.39 -22.79 5.87
C HIS A 135 -7.79 -22.73 4.37
N ALA A 136 -8.14 -23.91 3.82
CA ALA A 136 -8.41 -24.17 2.40
C ALA A 136 -7.18 -24.09 1.45
N GLU A 137 -7.38 -24.43 0.17
CA GLU A 137 -6.30 -24.49 -0.84
C GLU A 137 -5.72 -23.11 -1.13
N ARG A 138 -4.44 -22.86 -0.84
CA ARG A 138 -3.80 -21.54 -1.03
C ARG A 138 -2.62 -21.56 -1.98
N ARG A 139 -2.25 -22.74 -2.48
CA ARG A 139 -1.13 -22.89 -3.42
C ARG A 139 -1.48 -22.24 -4.75
N LEU A 140 -0.71 -21.22 -5.12
CA LEU A 140 -1.01 -20.40 -6.31
C LEU A 140 -0.99 -21.22 -7.62
N TRP A 141 -0.17 -22.29 -7.70
CA TRP A 141 -0.14 -23.19 -8.85
C TRP A 141 -1.35 -24.12 -8.98
N LYS A 142 -2.24 -24.15 -7.99
CA LYS A 142 -3.53 -24.86 -8.06
C LYS A 142 -4.67 -23.96 -8.54
N ARG A 143 -4.42 -22.65 -8.66
CA ARG A 143 -5.42 -21.67 -9.08
C ARG A 143 -5.57 -21.61 -10.59
N THR A 144 -6.70 -21.09 -11.04
CA THR A 144 -6.88 -20.82 -12.47
C THR A 144 -5.86 -19.79 -12.96
N LYS A 145 -5.60 -19.76 -14.27
CA LYS A 145 -4.70 -18.77 -14.86
C LYS A 145 -5.13 -17.34 -14.52
N GLN A 146 -6.43 -17.03 -14.57
CA GLN A 146 -6.96 -15.70 -14.26
C GLN A 146 -6.67 -15.29 -12.81
N GLU A 147 -6.96 -16.17 -11.85
CA GLU A 147 -6.63 -15.93 -10.43
C GLU A 147 -5.14 -15.70 -10.24
N LEU A 148 -4.29 -16.55 -10.85
CA LEU A 148 -2.85 -16.47 -10.72
C LEU A 148 -2.30 -15.13 -11.25
N GLU A 149 -2.76 -14.66 -12.41
CA GLU A 149 -2.28 -13.39 -12.97
C GLU A 149 -2.69 -12.18 -12.11
N VAL A 150 -3.93 -12.15 -11.61
CA VAL A 150 -4.37 -11.09 -10.70
C VAL A 150 -3.56 -11.13 -9.40
N ILE A 151 -3.44 -12.30 -8.77
CA ILE A 151 -2.68 -12.43 -7.53
C ILE A 151 -1.22 -12.05 -7.74
N ARG A 152 -0.59 -12.46 -8.85
CA ARG A 152 0.80 -12.12 -9.18
C ARG A 152 1.00 -10.62 -9.32
N LYS A 153 0.16 -9.94 -10.11
CA LYS A 153 0.23 -8.48 -10.28
C LYS A 153 0.21 -7.76 -8.93
N PHE A 154 -0.73 -8.13 -8.08
CA PHE A 154 -0.99 -7.43 -6.83
C PHE A 154 -0.01 -7.84 -5.70
N SER A 155 0.54 -9.06 -5.71
CA SER A 155 1.62 -9.45 -4.79
C SER A 155 2.94 -8.75 -5.12
N TRP A 156 3.27 -8.63 -6.42
CA TRP A 156 4.46 -7.88 -6.84
C TRP A 156 4.31 -6.41 -6.52
N LEU A 157 3.16 -5.81 -6.82
CA LEU A 157 2.91 -4.40 -6.47
C LEU A 157 3.05 -4.14 -4.95
N HIS A 158 2.63 -5.06 -4.09
CA HIS A 158 2.83 -4.91 -2.64
C HIS A 158 4.33 -4.87 -2.28
N ASN A 159 5.12 -5.77 -2.87
CA ASN A 159 6.56 -5.80 -2.68
C ASN A 159 7.22 -4.52 -3.21
N GLU A 160 6.80 -4.06 -4.39
CA GLU A 160 7.29 -2.84 -5.01
C GLU A 160 7.00 -1.60 -4.14
N LEU A 161 5.90 -1.58 -3.40
CA LEU A 161 5.51 -0.47 -2.51
C LEU A 161 6.21 -0.48 -1.14
N VAL A 162 7.04 -1.48 -0.82
CA VAL A 162 7.76 -1.55 0.47
C VAL A 162 8.56 -0.29 0.79
N PRO A 163 9.31 0.33 -0.14
CA PRO A 163 9.96 1.62 0.08
C PRO A 163 9.02 2.73 0.56
N TYR A 164 7.82 2.83 -0.02
CA TYR A 164 6.81 3.80 0.38
C TYR A 164 6.23 3.46 1.76
N MET A 165 5.91 2.19 2.03
CA MET A 165 5.41 1.76 3.35
C MET A 165 6.44 2.00 4.46
N TYR A 166 7.73 1.78 4.17
CA TYR A 166 8.79 1.91 5.15
C TYR A 166 8.98 3.35 5.66
N HIS A 167 8.71 4.35 4.82
CA HIS A 167 8.60 5.74 5.28
C HIS A 167 7.61 5.89 6.45
N TYR A 168 6.43 5.25 6.34
CA TYR A 168 5.41 5.30 7.39
C TYR A 168 5.76 4.42 8.59
N VAL A 169 6.60 3.39 8.43
CA VAL A 169 7.19 2.66 9.58
C VAL A 169 8.07 3.59 10.40
N VAL A 170 9.04 4.24 9.77
CA VAL A 170 10.03 5.08 10.46
C VAL A 170 9.37 6.35 11.03
N THR A 171 8.49 6.99 10.27
CA THR A 171 7.81 8.20 10.76
C THR A 171 6.85 7.89 11.90
N ALA A 172 6.03 6.83 11.83
CA ALA A 172 5.15 6.45 12.93
C ALA A 172 5.93 6.08 14.20
N HIS A 173 7.06 5.37 14.07
CA HIS A 173 7.94 5.07 15.21
C HIS A 173 8.39 6.35 15.95
N ASN A 174 8.61 7.43 15.20
CA ASN A 174 9.00 8.74 15.72
C ASN A 174 7.79 9.65 16.07
N GLY A 175 6.58 9.10 16.18
CA GLY A 175 5.36 9.85 16.52
C GLY A 175 4.71 10.62 15.35
N GLY A 176 5.12 10.31 14.12
CA GLY A 176 4.55 10.84 12.88
C GLY A 176 3.27 10.10 12.45
N ARG A 177 2.95 10.19 11.15
CA ARG A 177 1.74 9.56 10.58
C ARG A 177 1.91 8.06 10.42
N ILE A 178 0.81 7.33 10.60
CA ILE A 178 0.70 5.91 10.28
C ILE A 178 0.36 5.71 8.79
N LEU A 179 0.56 4.49 8.31
CA LEU A 179 0.38 4.09 6.92
C LEU A 179 -1.08 4.11 6.47
N GLN A 180 -2.03 3.68 7.30
CA GLN A 180 -3.45 3.62 6.90
C GLN A 180 -4.24 4.65 7.70
N THR A 181 -4.89 5.59 7.02
CA THR A 181 -5.72 6.62 7.67
C THR A 181 -7.17 6.54 7.17
N PRO A 182 -8.11 6.00 7.97
CA PRO A 182 -9.52 5.90 7.60
C PRO A 182 -10.14 7.27 7.31
N LEU A 183 -11.03 7.32 6.32
CA LEU A 183 -11.74 8.55 5.95
C LEU A 183 -13.12 8.61 6.59
N SER A 184 -13.55 9.84 6.93
CA SER A 184 -14.90 10.10 7.45
C SER A 184 -16.01 9.93 6.40
N LYS A 185 -15.66 9.84 5.11
CA LYS A 185 -16.58 9.67 3.99
C LYS A 185 -16.10 8.55 3.09
N GLY A 186 -17.05 7.75 2.61
CA GLY A 186 -16.79 6.55 1.80
C GLY A 186 -16.59 5.33 2.69
N LYS A 187 -17.46 4.33 2.54
CA LYS A 187 -17.42 3.13 3.38
C LYS A 187 -16.14 2.34 3.13
N TYR A 188 -15.39 2.10 4.21
CA TYR A 188 -14.07 1.46 4.24
C TYR A 188 -12.99 2.16 3.41
N GLN A 189 -13.18 3.42 3.03
CA GLN A 189 -12.16 4.18 2.33
C GLN A 189 -11.10 4.69 3.30
N TYR A 190 -9.85 4.68 2.85
CA TYR A 190 -8.72 5.18 3.63
C TYR A 190 -7.66 5.77 2.70
N MET A 191 -6.82 6.62 3.28
CA MET A 191 -5.55 7.01 2.68
C MET A 191 -4.49 5.97 3.04
N PHE A 192 -3.76 5.50 2.04
CA PHE A 192 -2.56 4.66 2.17
C PHE A 192 -1.33 5.57 2.00
N GLY A 193 -0.74 5.91 3.13
CA GLY A 193 0.10 7.08 3.32
C GLY A 193 -0.66 8.36 2.97
N ASP A 194 0.05 9.35 2.45
CA ASP A 194 -0.50 10.67 2.11
C ASP A 194 -0.97 10.78 0.64
N ASP A 195 -0.57 9.82 -0.20
CA ASP A 195 -0.63 9.96 -1.66
C ASP A 195 -1.66 9.06 -2.35
N LEU A 196 -2.04 7.93 -1.74
CA LEU A 196 -2.92 6.94 -2.37
C LEU A 196 -4.24 6.85 -1.61
N LEU A 197 -5.36 7.08 -2.29
CA LEU A 197 -6.70 6.79 -1.79
C LEU A 197 -7.11 5.37 -2.21
N VAL A 198 -7.50 4.54 -1.24
CA VAL A 198 -7.93 3.17 -1.48
C VAL A 198 -9.40 3.02 -1.12
N ALA A 199 -10.19 2.39 -2.00
CA ALA A 199 -11.63 2.19 -1.79
C ALA A 199 -12.05 0.72 -1.98
N PRO A 200 -11.76 -0.19 -1.03
CA PRO A 200 -11.88 -1.63 -1.20
C PRO A 200 -13.24 -2.12 -1.74
N ILE A 201 -13.20 -3.14 -2.60
CA ILE A 201 -14.40 -3.86 -3.07
C ILE A 201 -14.69 -4.99 -2.07
N TYR A 202 -15.77 -4.84 -1.32
CA TYR A 202 -16.12 -5.69 -0.16
C TYR A 202 -17.45 -6.45 -0.33
N VAL A 203 -18.13 -6.24 -1.45
CA VAL A 203 -19.28 -7.00 -1.92
C VAL A 203 -18.95 -7.63 -3.27
N ASP A 204 -19.66 -8.69 -3.65
CA ASP A 204 -19.46 -9.34 -4.95
C ASP A 204 -20.08 -8.54 -6.10
N SER A 205 -19.53 -7.35 -6.33
CA SER A 205 -19.94 -6.42 -7.38
C SER A 205 -18.70 -5.90 -8.11
N GLN A 206 -18.87 -5.54 -9.38
CA GLN A 206 -17.87 -4.78 -10.13
C GLN A 206 -18.06 -3.27 -9.93
N ASN A 207 -19.29 -2.84 -9.65
CA ASN A 207 -19.62 -1.44 -9.44
C ASN A 207 -19.20 -1.00 -8.04
N LYS A 208 -18.54 0.14 -7.95
CA LYS A 208 -18.10 0.74 -6.70
C LYS A 208 -18.29 2.25 -6.72
N ASP A 209 -18.91 2.73 -5.65
CA ASP A 209 -18.92 4.13 -5.29
C ASP A 209 -17.63 4.53 -4.58
N VAL A 210 -16.99 5.60 -5.04
CA VAL A 210 -15.76 6.16 -4.45
C VAL A 210 -15.94 7.64 -4.16
N TYR A 211 -15.72 8.05 -2.92
CA TYR A 211 -15.63 9.45 -2.54
C TYR A 211 -14.19 9.96 -2.69
N LEU A 212 -13.96 10.96 -3.52
CA LEU A 212 -12.66 11.62 -3.68
C LEU A 212 -12.57 12.82 -2.71
N PRO A 213 -11.61 12.86 -1.77
CA PRO A 213 -11.38 14.02 -0.91
C PRO A 213 -10.94 15.26 -1.69
N LYS A 214 -10.80 16.41 -1.01
CA LYS A 214 -10.26 17.63 -1.64
C LYS A 214 -8.88 17.38 -2.26
N GLY A 215 -8.71 17.77 -3.51
CA GLY A 215 -7.48 17.59 -4.28
C GLY A 215 -7.81 17.29 -5.73
N LYS A 216 -6.80 16.97 -6.52
CA LYS A 216 -6.95 16.37 -7.85
C LYS A 216 -6.43 14.95 -7.77
N TRP A 217 -7.15 14.03 -8.39
CA TRP A 217 -6.91 12.60 -8.28
C TRP A 217 -6.82 11.98 -9.67
N ARG A 218 -5.98 10.95 -9.81
CA ARG A 218 -5.92 10.12 -11.01
C ARG A 218 -6.14 8.68 -10.62
N TYR A 219 -6.76 7.89 -11.48
CA TYR A 219 -6.86 6.46 -11.23
C TYR A 219 -5.46 5.83 -11.34
N PHE A 220 -4.98 5.17 -10.29
CA PHE A 220 -3.56 4.82 -10.11
C PHE A 220 -3.01 3.89 -11.21
N PHE A 221 -3.85 2.99 -11.74
CA PHE A 221 -3.47 2.04 -12.78
C PHE A 221 -3.66 2.56 -14.22
N ASN A 222 -4.43 3.63 -14.39
CA ASN A 222 -4.61 4.32 -15.66
C ASN A 222 -4.89 5.79 -15.36
N ASP A 223 -3.80 6.55 -15.35
CA ASP A 223 -3.72 7.88 -14.77
C ASP A 223 -3.95 9.01 -15.78
N LYS A 224 -4.52 8.69 -16.96
CA LYS A 224 -4.80 9.66 -18.02
C LYS A 224 -5.82 10.73 -17.62
N GLU A 225 -6.87 10.31 -16.91
CA GLU A 225 -7.96 11.20 -16.48
C GLU A 225 -7.68 11.83 -15.11
N VAL A 226 -7.94 13.13 -15.00
CA VAL A 226 -7.94 13.86 -13.72
C VAL A 226 -9.35 14.02 -13.21
N PHE A 227 -9.58 13.59 -11.98
CA PHE A 227 -10.81 13.77 -11.23
C PHE A 227 -10.63 14.90 -10.21
N GLU A 228 -11.54 15.87 -10.22
CA GLU A 228 -11.61 16.87 -9.16
C GLU A 228 -12.07 16.24 -7.84
N GLY A 229 -11.65 16.80 -6.71
CA GLY A 229 -11.99 16.30 -5.39
C GLY A 229 -13.38 16.74 -4.89
N LYS A 230 -13.70 16.34 -3.66
CA LYS A 230 -14.96 16.61 -2.95
C LYS A 230 -16.21 16.06 -3.64
N GLN A 231 -16.07 15.03 -4.46
CA GLN A 231 -17.18 14.40 -5.18
C GLN A 231 -17.21 12.90 -4.98
N LYS A 232 -18.36 12.31 -5.31
CA LYS A 232 -18.55 10.87 -5.36
C LYS A 232 -18.58 10.46 -6.83
N ILE A 233 -17.77 9.48 -7.20
CA ILE A 233 -17.79 8.85 -8.52
C ILE A 233 -18.36 7.44 -8.39
N ASN A 234 -19.06 6.98 -9.43
CA ASN A 234 -19.54 5.62 -9.57
C ASN A 234 -18.87 5.02 -10.79
N LYS A 235 -18.18 3.88 -10.63
CA LYS A 235 -17.42 3.26 -11.71
C LYS A 235 -17.41 1.74 -11.55
N ASP A 236 -17.37 1.05 -12.67
CA ASP A 236 -17.12 -0.39 -12.72
C ASP A 236 -15.62 -0.66 -12.72
N PHE A 237 -15.20 -1.62 -11.89
CA PHE A 237 -13.84 -2.12 -11.84
C PHE A 237 -13.87 -3.59 -12.20
N LEU A 238 -13.21 -3.96 -13.29
CA LEU A 238 -13.06 -5.37 -13.69
C LEU A 238 -12.19 -6.13 -12.66
N LEU A 239 -12.04 -7.45 -12.84
CA LEU A 239 -11.35 -8.29 -11.85
C LEU A 239 -9.85 -7.99 -11.72
N ASP A 240 -9.22 -7.43 -12.74
CA ASP A 240 -7.82 -7.02 -12.78
C ASP A 240 -7.60 -5.53 -12.44
N GLU A 241 -8.69 -4.82 -12.16
CA GLU A 241 -8.75 -3.42 -11.73
C GLU A 241 -9.13 -3.32 -10.26
N PHE A 242 -8.58 -2.34 -9.55
CA PHE A 242 -8.92 -2.10 -8.15
C PHE A 242 -8.95 -0.59 -7.88
N PRO A 243 -9.98 -0.06 -7.20
CA PRO A 243 -10.18 1.37 -6.99
C PRO A 243 -9.13 1.97 -6.07
N VAL A 244 -8.07 2.47 -6.69
CA VAL A 244 -6.95 3.20 -6.07
C VAL A 244 -6.73 4.46 -6.86
N PHE A 245 -6.63 5.60 -6.17
CA PHE A 245 -6.44 6.90 -6.79
C PHE A 245 -5.20 7.56 -6.22
N VAL A 246 -4.34 8.05 -7.09
CA VAL A 246 -3.16 8.82 -6.70
C VAL A 246 -3.47 10.31 -6.73
N LYS A 247 -3.01 11.02 -5.71
CA LYS A 247 -3.17 12.45 -5.58
C LYS A 247 -2.15 13.20 -6.43
N GLU A 248 -2.57 14.25 -7.13
CA GLU A 248 -1.63 15.23 -7.69
C GLU A 248 -0.80 15.83 -6.55
N GLY A 249 0.52 15.83 -6.71
CA GLY A 249 1.46 16.13 -5.63
C GLY A 249 2.39 14.96 -5.32
N ALA A 250 1.96 13.72 -5.57
CA ALA A 250 2.55 12.51 -5.01
C ALA A 250 4.00 12.23 -5.45
N ILE A 251 4.76 11.63 -4.54
CA ILE A 251 6.08 11.01 -4.77
C ILE A 251 6.03 9.61 -4.15
N ILE A 252 6.04 8.58 -4.97
CA ILE A 252 5.90 7.19 -4.52
C ILE A 252 7.20 6.43 -4.88
N PRO A 253 8.12 6.20 -3.94
CA PRO A 253 9.26 5.33 -4.16
C PRO A 253 8.79 3.88 -4.27
N MET A 254 9.28 3.18 -5.29
CA MET A 254 8.98 1.77 -5.56
C MET A 254 10.26 0.99 -5.88
N ASN A 255 10.33 -0.25 -5.39
CA ASN A 255 11.41 -1.19 -5.74
C ASN A 255 10.91 -2.12 -6.86
N ILE A 256 11.06 -1.69 -8.12
CA ILE A 256 10.51 -2.40 -9.28
C ILE A 256 11.54 -3.33 -9.87
N GLU A 257 11.16 -4.59 -10.08
CA GLU A 257 12.03 -5.62 -10.66
C GLU A 257 11.44 -6.26 -11.93
N ARG A 258 10.14 -6.10 -12.17
CA ARG A 258 9.39 -6.76 -13.25
C ARG A 258 8.27 -5.86 -13.77
N ASP A 259 7.65 -6.29 -14.87
CA ASP A 259 6.57 -5.55 -15.55
C ASP A 259 5.15 -5.90 -15.09
N TYR A 260 5.01 -6.81 -14.12
CA TYR A 260 3.70 -7.31 -13.68
C TYR A 260 2.74 -6.24 -13.15
N SER A 261 3.25 -5.21 -12.48
CA SER A 261 2.44 -4.11 -11.94
C SER A 261 2.10 -3.03 -12.97
N GLY A 262 2.90 -2.95 -14.05
CA GLY A 262 2.80 -1.93 -15.10
C GLY A 262 3.55 -0.61 -14.80
N PHE A 263 4.25 -0.49 -13.66
CA PHE A 263 4.98 0.74 -13.30
C PHE A 263 6.43 0.81 -13.80
N GLY A 264 6.99 -0.31 -14.24
CA GLY A 264 8.35 -0.41 -14.77
C GLY A 264 8.61 -1.76 -15.43
N THR A 265 9.88 -2.13 -15.58
CA THR A 265 10.34 -3.39 -16.19
C THR A 265 11.55 -3.93 -15.44
N GLU A 266 12.19 -4.98 -15.97
CA GLU A 266 13.46 -5.50 -15.42
C GLU A 266 14.61 -4.47 -15.46
N GLU A 267 14.51 -3.42 -16.28
CA GLU A 267 15.51 -2.33 -16.33
C GLU A 267 15.55 -1.49 -15.04
N ASN A 268 14.49 -1.56 -14.23
CA ASN A 268 14.39 -0.90 -12.94
C ASN A 268 15.14 -1.65 -11.83
N MET A 269 15.53 -2.91 -12.05
CA MET A 269 16.16 -3.75 -11.03
C MET A 269 17.43 -3.09 -10.46
N GLY A 270 17.53 -3.08 -9.13
CA GLY A 270 18.62 -2.44 -8.39
C GLY A 270 18.52 -0.91 -8.31
N LYS A 271 17.40 -0.31 -8.73
CA LYS A 271 17.16 1.14 -8.67
C LYS A 271 15.84 1.43 -7.98
N ILE A 272 15.83 2.46 -7.15
CA ILE A 272 14.56 2.98 -6.62
C ILE A 272 13.87 3.79 -7.71
N THR A 273 12.63 3.44 -8.03
CA THR A 273 11.81 4.17 -8.97
C THR A 273 10.93 5.14 -8.22
N PHE A 274 11.12 6.45 -8.41
CA PHE A 274 10.21 7.46 -7.89
C PHE A 274 9.12 7.71 -8.93
N VAL A 275 7.90 7.26 -8.65
CA VAL A 275 6.71 7.61 -9.43
C VAL A 275 6.20 8.96 -8.94
N ILE A 276 6.21 9.97 -9.81
CA ILE A 276 5.99 11.37 -9.43
C ILE A 276 4.80 11.94 -10.21
N TYR A 277 3.88 12.58 -9.49
CA TYR A 277 2.75 13.33 -10.04
C TYR A 277 2.89 14.81 -9.65
N PRO A 278 3.59 15.64 -10.44
CA PRO A 278 3.94 16.99 -10.02
C PRO A 278 2.75 17.95 -9.95
N ASP A 279 2.50 18.52 -8.78
CA ASP A 279 1.66 19.72 -8.60
C ASP A 279 2.55 20.96 -8.43
N LYS A 280 2.38 21.76 -7.36
CA LYS A 280 3.16 22.99 -7.12
C LYS A 280 4.55 22.69 -6.55
N GLU A 281 4.60 22.02 -5.41
CA GLU A 281 5.82 21.63 -4.72
C GLU A 281 5.51 20.51 -3.73
N ASN A 282 6.42 19.56 -3.56
CA ASN A 282 6.31 18.53 -2.53
C ASN A 282 7.69 17.97 -2.19
N SER A 283 7.77 17.19 -1.09
CA SER A 283 8.96 16.46 -0.71
C SER A 283 8.61 15.14 -0.04
N PHE A 284 9.48 14.15 -0.21
CA PHE A 284 9.39 12.83 0.41
C PHE A 284 10.75 12.39 0.92
N ASP A 285 10.77 11.90 2.17
CA ASP A 285 11.96 11.30 2.78
C ASP A 285 11.95 9.78 2.54
N PHE A 286 12.81 9.30 1.63
CA PHE A 286 13.03 7.87 1.42
C PHE A 286 14.05 7.35 2.43
N TYR A 287 13.67 6.36 3.22
CA TYR A 287 14.55 5.65 4.16
C TYR A 287 15.05 4.36 3.52
N HIS A 288 16.35 4.11 3.60
CA HIS A 288 16.97 2.94 2.99
C HIS A 288 16.71 1.69 3.84
N LEU A 289 16.19 0.62 3.23
CA LEU A 289 15.77 -0.59 3.95
C LEU A 289 16.95 -1.32 4.61
N ASP A 290 18.12 -1.28 3.99
CA ASP A 290 19.38 -1.86 4.48
C ASP A 290 20.12 -0.94 5.47
N LYS A 291 19.72 0.33 5.55
CA LYS A 291 20.38 1.39 6.34
C LYS A 291 19.33 2.31 6.97
N PRO A 292 18.64 1.86 8.04
CA PRO A 292 17.48 2.55 8.62
C PRO A 292 17.74 4.01 9.03
N ASP A 293 18.97 4.32 9.44
CA ASP A 293 19.38 5.68 9.86
C ASP A 293 19.75 6.60 8.68
N VAL A 294 19.79 6.06 7.46
CA VAL A 294 20.15 6.78 6.25
C VAL A 294 18.88 7.14 5.49
N LYS A 295 18.76 8.42 5.14
CA LYS A 295 17.67 8.93 4.32
C LYS A 295 18.15 9.69 3.09
N THR A 296 17.36 9.60 2.04
CA THR A 296 17.46 10.43 0.84
C THR A 296 16.15 11.19 0.68
N THR A 297 16.22 12.51 0.69
CA THR A 297 15.07 13.40 0.49
C THR A 297 14.97 13.73 -0.99
N LEU A 298 13.83 13.39 -1.60
CA LEU A 298 13.43 13.94 -2.89
C LEU A 298 12.49 15.12 -2.64
N SER A 299 12.72 16.24 -3.31
CA SER A 299 11.82 17.39 -3.32
C SER A 299 11.68 17.91 -4.73
N TYR A 300 10.54 18.53 -5.04
CA TYR A 300 10.38 19.22 -6.30
C TYR A 300 9.64 20.54 -6.13
N LYS A 301 9.86 21.42 -7.10
CA LYS A 301 9.12 22.66 -7.27
C LYS A 301 8.84 22.89 -8.74
N ARG A 302 7.59 23.17 -9.05
CA ARG A 302 7.12 23.48 -10.39
C ARG A 302 6.94 24.99 -10.54
N THR A 303 7.48 25.53 -11.62
CA THR A 303 7.21 26.88 -12.09
C THR A 303 6.31 26.81 -13.33
N GLU A 304 6.03 27.95 -13.97
CA GLU A 304 5.26 27.97 -15.22
C GLU A 304 5.98 27.23 -16.37
N THR A 305 7.31 27.19 -16.33
CA THR A 305 8.14 26.69 -17.45
C THR A 305 9.05 25.55 -17.07
N GLU A 306 9.25 25.26 -15.77
CA GLU A 306 10.24 24.28 -15.33
C GLU A 306 9.70 23.41 -14.20
N LEU A 307 10.10 22.14 -14.20
CA LEU A 307 10.03 21.26 -13.04
C LEU A 307 11.44 21.05 -12.51
N ILE A 308 11.67 21.48 -11.28
CA ILE A 308 12.95 21.37 -10.59
C ILE A 308 12.83 20.26 -9.56
N ILE A 309 13.70 19.26 -9.61
CA ILE A 309 13.75 18.15 -8.64
C ILE A 309 15.10 18.15 -7.96
N ASP A 310 15.12 18.22 -6.64
CA ASP A 310 16.33 18.13 -5.81
C ASP A 310 16.30 16.81 -5.03
N ILE A 311 17.36 16.01 -5.17
CA ILE A 311 17.59 14.79 -4.40
C ILE A 311 18.80 15.02 -3.51
N LYS A 312 18.64 14.88 -2.19
CA LYS A 312 19.69 15.10 -1.19
C LYS A 312 19.79 13.93 -0.24
N GLY A 313 21.00 13.53 0.15
CA GLY A 313 21.24 12.44 1.09
C GLY A 313 22.33 11.49 0.61
N SER A 314 22.12 10.19 0.81
CA SER A 314 23.07 9.17 0.36
C SER A 314 22.99 8.92 -1.14
N GLU A 315 24.04 8.28 -1.65
CA GLU A 315 24.07 7.75 -3.00
C GLU A 315 22.91 6.79 -3.25
N LEU A 316 22.23 7.00 -4.38
CA LEU A 316 21.06 6.22 -4.75
C LEU A 316 20.95 6.12 -6.28
N ALA A 317 21.11 4.90 -6.80
CA ALA A 317 20.69 4.55 -8.14
C ALA A 317 19.16 4.65 -8.24
N HIS A 318 18.66 5.40 -9.21
CA HIS A 318 17.22 5.67 -9.28
C HIS A 318 16.69 5.92 -10.69
N ILE A 319 15.39 5.80 -10.81
CA ILE A 319 14.62 6.20 -11.99
C ILE A 319 13.56 7.21 -11.54
N LEU A 320 13.47 8.34 -12.24
CA LEU A 320 12.36 9.28 -12.08
C LEU A 320 11.32 8.96 -13.15
N ASN A 321 10.17 8.40 -12.74
CA ASN A 321 9.02 8.15 -13.61
C ASN A 321 7.97 9.25 -13.34
N ILE A 322 8.02 10.31 -14.14
CA ILE A 322 7.31 11.56 -13.89
C ILE A 322 6.12 11.67 -14.83
N HIS A 323 4.93 11.88 -14.28
CA HIS A 323 3.77 12.27 -15.08
C HIS A 323 3.93 13.70 -15.60
N LEU A 324 4.05 13.86 -16.91
CA LEU A 324 4.11 15.16 -17.59
C LEU A 324 3.18 15.11 -18.79
N SER A 325 2.29 16.11 -18.91
CA SER A 325 1.32 16.17 -20.01
C SER A 325 1.98 16.37 -21.38
N GLU A 326 3.16 16.97 -21.39
CA GLU A 326 3.91 17.33 -22.58
C GLU A 326 5.37 16.87 -22.45
N LYS A 327 5.98 16.58 -23.61
CA LYS A 327 7.39 16.21 -23.69
C LYS A 327 8.25 17.43 -23.31
N PRO A 328 9.26 17.29 -22.43
CA PRO A 328 10.19 18.37 -22.16
C PRO A 328 11.10 18.65 -23.36
N ASN A 329 11.49 19.91 -23.51
CA ASN A 329 12.45 20.37 -24.51
C ASN A 329 13.88 19.99 -24.13
N SER A 330 14.21 20.06 -22.83
CA SER A 330 15.55 19.75 -22.34
C SER A 330 15.51 19.30 -20.89
N ILE A 331 16.50 18.49 -20.51
CA ILE A 331 16.68 18.03 -19.14
C ILE A 331 18.16 18.17 -18.79
N SER A 332 18.44 18.75 -17.63
CA SER A 332 19.80 18.77 -17.09
C SER A 332 19.84 18.20 -15.69
N LYS A 333 20.95 17.56 -15.35
CA LYS A 333 21.28 17.04 -14.02
C LYS A 333 22.55 17.73 -13.53
N SER A 334 22.44 18.49 -12.44
CA SER A 334 23.53 19.25 -11.82
C SER A 334 24.32 20.11 -12.82
N GLY A 335 23.62 20.72 -13.77
CA GLY A 335 24.20 21.59 -14.81
C GLY A 335 24.68 20.89 -16.08
N LYS A 336 24.70 19.54 -16.12
CA LYS A 336 25.00 18.77 -17.33
C LYS A 336 23.71 18.37 -18.04
N GLU A 337 23.61 18.67 -19.32
CA GLU A 337 22.47 18.25 -20.16
C GLU A 337 22.46 16.72 -20.32
N LEU A 338 21.26 16.13 -20.27
CA LEU A 338 21.02 14.70 -20.40
C LEU A 338 20.56 14.36 -21.82
N GLN A 339 21.05 13.25 -22.35
CA GLN A 339 20.79 12.83 -23.72
C GLN A 339 19.51 11.97 -23.81
N GLU A 340 18.59 12.38 -24.67
CA GLU A 340 17.39 11.58 -24.99
C GLU A 340 17.79 10.24 -25.66
N GLY A 341 17.12 9.16 -25.26
CA GLY A 341 17.38 7.80 -25.72
C GLY A 341 18.54 7.10 -24.99
N ILE A 342 19.29 7.82 -24.15
CA ILE A 342 20.35 7.26 -23.30
C ILE A 342 20.04 7.47 -21.83
N ASP A 343 19.93 8.73 -21.41
CA ASP A 343 19.69 9.10 -20.02
C ASP A 343 18.20 9.20 -19.69
N TRP A 344 17.37 9.53 -20.70
CA TRP A 344 15.93 9.68 -20.52
C TRP A 344 15.14 9.40 -21.79
N PHE A 345 13.86 9.10 -21.65
CA PHE A 345 12.91 9.04 -22.76
C PHE A 345 11.52 9.53 -22.31
N TYR A 346 10.70 9.95 -23.27
CA TYR A 346 9.32 10.36 -23.02
C TYR A 346 8.33 9.47 -23.77
N ASP A 347 7.41 8.84 -23.04
CA ASP A 347 6.30 8.07 -23.60
C ASP A 347 5.08 8.98 -23.77
N THR A 348 4.86 9.43 -25.01
CA THR A 348 3.72 10.31 -25.35
C THR A 348 2.37 9.64 -25.11
N ALA A 349 2.26 8.32 -25.29
CA ALA A 349 0.99 7.61 -25.14
C ALA A 349 0.56 7.46 -23.67
N LYS A 350 1.55 7.41 -22.77
CA LYS A 350 1.36 7.34 -21.31
C LYS A 350 1.54 8.69 -20.60
N GLN A 351 2.05 9.71 -21.28
CA GLN A 351 2.40 11.01 -20.68
C GLN A 351 3.41 10.86 -19.54
N LYS A 352 4.45 10.06 -19.77
CA LYS A 352 5.48 9.72 -18.79
C LYS A 352 6.88 10.05 -19.28
N LEU A 353 7.59 10.84 -18.49
CA LEU A 353 9.02 11.05 -18.61
C LEU A 353 9.74 10.06 -17.71
N ASN A 354 10.68 9.31 -18.27
CA ASN A 354 11.57 8.43 -17.51
C ASN A 354 13.00 8.96 -17.60
N ILE A 355 13.62 9.24 -16.45
CA ILE A 355 15.04 9.64 -16.35
C ILE A 355 15.76 8.56 -15.55
N LYS A 356 16.79 7.96 -16.13
CA LYS A 356 17.60 6.92 -15.51
C LYS A 356 18.86 7.54 -14.90
N THR A 357 19.24 7.08 -13.70
CA THR A 357 20.48 7.48 -13.05
C THR A 357 21.11 6.29 -12.34
N GLU A 358 22.34 5.95 -12.73
CA GLU A 358 23.09 4.81 -12.18
C GLU A 358 23.67 5.14 -10.80
N ASP A 359 24.33 6.30 -10.64
CA ASP A 359 24.85 6.73 -9.35
C ASP A 359 24.67 8.24 -9.20
N SER A 360 24.17 8.65 -8.05
CA SER A 360 24.16 10.06 -7.69
C SER A 360 24.14 10.26 -6.20
N GLN A 361 25.08 11.06 -5.72
CA GLN A 361 24.98 11.77 -4.46
C GLN A 361 24.57 13.21 -4.76
N ASN A 362 23.56 13.72 -4.05
CA ASN A 362 23.09 15.11 -4.14
C ASN A 362 22.97 15.66 -5.57
N CYS A 363 21.83 15.44 -6.24
CA CYS A 363 21.63 15.91 -7.60
C CYS A 363 20.40 16.79 -7.76
N LYS A 364 20.45 17.67 -8.76
CA LYS A 364 19.37 18.58 -9.11
C LYS A 364 19.00 18.41 -10.57
N TYR A 365 17.75 18.08 -10.85
CA TYR A 365 17.20 18.03 -12.19
C TYR A 365 16.48 19.34 -12.50
N ILE A 366 16.68 19.85 -13.72
CA ILE A 366 15.88 20.94 -14.29
C ILE A 366 15.30 20.40 -15.59
N ILE A 367 13.96 20.30 -15.62
CA ILE A 367 13.17 19.80 -16.75
C ILE A 367 12.42 21.00 -17.32
N LYS A 368 12.64 21.34 -18.60
CA LYS A 368 12.08 22.51 -19.29
C LYS A 368 11.24 22.14 -20.48
#